data_AF-W5SX83-F1
#
_entry.id   AF-W5SX83-F1
#
_cell.length_a   1.000
_cell.length_b   1.000
_cell.length_c   1.000
_cell.angle_alpha   90.00
_cell.angle_beta   90.00
_cell.angle_gamma   90.00
#
_symmetry.space_group_name_H-M   'P 1'
#
loop_
_entity.id
_entity.type
_entity.pdbx_description
1 polymer ?
#
loop_
_entity_poly.entity_id
_entity_poly.type
_entity_poly.pdbx_seq_one_letter_code
_entity_poly.pdbx_strand_id
1 'polypeptide(L)'
;MKINIKNISIKSICATLFISLFLSCNNGVIEELQKEKTFLSSLMDVGRSAENTFYSFMSLISDTLGFRVTADKSKKDVGEHFKKLAEGIDQAIKELLPIADKTIQSDEQSGKEENLSRLNVKVQEAKVTLEKLKGHISSLESIGDTSKVGEVGGSQQGAKPADEELKKAYNALKGIVEIARAQQVDEPKKNDLVIIDTSKIGGTTPEHGARVLATVADAGQEAGSGAAKIVSAVSGEAILAAIVSSQ
;
A
#
# COMPACT_ATOMS: atom_id res chain seq x y z
N MET A 1 -5.29 72.14 -49.49
CA MET A 1 -4.35 71.19 -50.10
C MET A 1 -5.04 69.82 -50.16
N LYS A 2 -5.52 69.39 -51.34
CA LYS A 2 -6.22 68.11 -51.54
C LYS A 2 -5.19 67.06 -51.95
N ILE A 3 -4.98 66.03 -51.13
CA ILE A 3 -4.07 64.92 -51.46
C ILE A 3 -4.78 64.00 -52.46
N ASN A 4 -4.16 63.79 -53.62
CA ASN A 4 -4.72 63.03 -54.74
C ASN A 4 -4.34 61.55 -54.59
N ILE A 5 -5.30 60.71 -54.20
CA ILE A 5 -5.13 59.30 -53.77
C ILE A 5 -4.99 58.30 -54.96
N LYS A 6 -4.77 58.76 -56.19
CA LYS A 6 -4.85 57.89 -57.38
C LYS A 6 -3.59 57.10 -57.77
N ASN A 7 -2.49 57.18 -57.04
CA ASN A 7 -1.23 56.52 -57.47
C ASN A 7 -0.34 55.94 -56.36
N ILE A 8 -0.89 55.56 -55.19
CA ILE A 8 -0.17 54.65 -54.29
C ILE A 8 -0.10 53.30 -55.01
N SER A 9 1.10 52.97 -55.49
CA SER A 9 1.36 51.83 -56.36
C SER A 9 0.82 50.54 -55.73
N ILE A 10 -0.04 49.83 -56.47
CA ILE A 10 -0.59 48.50 -56.11
C ILE A 10 0.51 47.52 -55.62
N LYS A 11 1.75 47.70 -56.10
CA LYS A 11 2.94 46.94 -55.66
C LYS A 11 3.29 47.15 -54.17
N SER A 12 3.10 48.35 -53.63
CA SER A 12 3.37 48.66 -52.21
C SER A 12 2.32 48.01 -51.30
N ILE A 13 1.05 48.07 -51.70
CA ILE A 13 -0.07 47.49 -50.93
C ILE A 13 0.05 45.96 -50.86
N CYS A 14 0.37 45.28 -51.97
CA CYS A 14 0.56 43.84 -51.97
C CYS A 14 1.77 43.40 -51.12
N ALA A 15 2.85 44.18 -51.08
CA ALA A 15 4.01 43.87 -50.25
C ALA A 15 3.71 44.03 -48.74
N THR A 16 2.96 45.07 -48.35
CA THR A 16 2.53 45.24 -46.95
C THR A 16 1.54 44.16 -46.53
N LEU A 17 0.62 43.74 -47.41
CA LEU A 17 -0.33 42.66 -47.14
C LEU A 17 0.36 41.29 -46.99
N PHE A 18 1.38 41.00 -47.82
CA PHE A 18 2.16 39.77 -47.72
C PHE A 18 3.03 39.72 -46.45
N ILE A 19 3.69 40.82 -46.09
CA ILE A 19 4.52 40.89 -44.87
C ILE A 19 3.64 40.80 -43.60
N SER A 20 2.45 41.41 -43.59
CA SER A 20 1.51 41.30 -42.47
C SER A 20 0.89 39.90 -42.34
N LEU A 21 0.65 39.19 -43.46
CA LEU A 21 0.16 37.81 -43.44
C LEU A 21 1.24 36.79 -43.01
N PHE A 22 2.52 37.03 -43.35
CA PHE A 22 3.63 36.20 -42.88
C PHE A 22 4.02 36.48 -41.42
N LEU A 23 3.90 37.73 -40.94
CA LEU A 23 4.11 38.07 -39.53
C LEU A 23 2.93 37.64 -38.63
N SER A 24 1.69 37.63 -39.15
CA SER A 24 0.53 37.13 -38.40
C SER A 24 0.53 35.61 -38.19
N CYS A 25 1.28 34.85 -39.02
CA CYS A 25 1.40 33.40 -38.90
C CYS A 25 2.60 32.93 -38.07
N ASN A 26 3.49 33.81 -37.60
CA ASN A 26 4.74 33.41 -36.96
C ASN A 26 4.88 33.78 -35.46
N ASN A 27 4.01 34.64 -34.92
CA ASN A 27 4.10 35.04 -33.52
C ASN A 27 3.18 34.26 -32.56
N GLY A 28 2.15 33.56 -33.05
CA GLY A 28 1.30 32.69 -32.21
C GLY A 28 1.77 31.24 -32.14
N VAL A 29 2.33 30.72 -33.24
CA VAL A 29 2.70 29.30 -33.39
C VAL A 29 3.91 28.92 -32.55
N ILE A 30 4.87 29.83 -32.35
CA ILE A 30 6.08 29.57 -31.54
C ILE A 30 5.73 29.43 -30.05
N GLU A 31 4.81 30.25 -29.55
CA GLU A 31 4.41 30.23 -28.14
C GLU A 31 3.56 29.00 -27.82
N GLU A 32 2.65 28.61 -28.72
CA GLU A 32 1.87 27.37 -28.60
C GLU A 32 2.78 26.12 -28.71
N LEU A 33 3.72 26.07 -29.66
CA LEU A 33 4.69 24.98 -29.78
C LEU A 33 5.62 24.88 -28.57
N GLN A 34 6.06 26.01 -28.01
CA GLN A 34 6.86 26.02 -26.78
C GLN A 34 6.06 25.53 -25.57
N LYS A 35 4.80 25.97 -25.43
CA LYS A 35 3.88 25.48 -24.39
C LYS A 35 3.60 23.99 -24.54
N GLU A 36 3.39 23.51 -25.77
CA GLU A 36 3.19 22.09 -26.06
C GLU A 36 4.44 21.27 -25.75
N LYS A 37 5.64 21.75 -26.13
CA LYS A 37 6.91 21.08 -25.82
C LYS A 37 7.18 21.02 -24.31
N THR A 38 6.93 22.11 -23.59
CA THR A 38 7.04 22.15 -22.12
C THR A 38 6.06 21.20 -21.46
N PHE A 39 4.81 21.15 -21.95
CA PHE A 39 3.81 20.21 -21.48
C PHE A 39 4.22 18.76 -21.71
N LEU A 40 4.65 18.40 -22.94
CA LEU A 40 5.12 17.06 -23.26
C LEU A 40 6.34 16.67 -22.40
N SER A 41 7.25 17.60 -22.13
CA SER A 41 8.37 17.37 -21.20
C SER A 41 7.88 17.08 -19.78
N SER A 42 6.95 17.88 -19.26
CA SER A 42 6.37 17.66 -17.91
C SER A 42 5.65 16.31 -17.81
N LEU A 43 4.95 15.88 -18.88
CA LEU A 43 4.26 14.60 -18.92
C LEU A 43 5.26 13.43 -18.98
N MET A 44 6.36 13.59 -19.72
CA MET A 44 7.46 12.62 -19.72
C MET A 44 8.11 12.50 -18.33
N ASP A 45 8.29 13.62 -17.63
CA ASP A 45 8.88 13.64 -16.29
C ASP A 45 7.95 13.03 -15.23
N VAL A 46 6.64 13.28 -15.33
CA VAL A 46 5.60 12.61 -14.52
C VAL A 46 5.56 11.13 -14.82
N GLY A 47 5.57 10.74 -16.10
CA GLY A 47 5.58 9.34 -16.54
C GLY A 47 6.79 8.59 -16.01
N ARG A 48 7.99 9.18 -16.11
CA ARG A 48 9.23 8.61 -15.56
C ARG A 48 9.19 8.53 -14.03
N SER A 49 8.59 9.51 -13.37
CA SER A 49 8.40 9.47 -11.91
C SER A 49 7.45 8.35 -11.51
N ALA A 50 6.31 8.21 -12.19
CA ALA A 50 5.34 7.15 -11.95
C ALA A 50 5.92 5.76 -12.19
N GLU A 51 6.72 5.60 -13.25
CA GLU A 51 7.46 4.36 -13.54
C GLU A 51 8.42 4.00 -12.40
N ASN A 52 9.22 4.96 -11.92
CA ASN A 52 10.13 4.74 -10.80
C ASN A 52 9.39 4.35 -9.51
N THR A 53 8.30 5.06 -9.17
CA THR A 53 7.46 4.72 -8.01
C THR A 53 6.86 3.32 -8.14
N PHE A 54 6.41 2.95 -9.34
CA PHE A 54 5.88 1.62 -9.62
C PHE A 54 6.93 0.52 -9.44
N TYR A 55 8.17 0.71 -9.93
CA TYR A 55 9.24 -0.25 -9.71
C TYR A 55 9.63 -0.38 -8.24
N SER A 56 9.72 0.73 -7.50
CA SER A 56 10.00 0.71 -6.07
C SER A 56 8.91 -0.05 -5.29
N PHE A 57 7.63 0.13 -5.68
CA PHE A 57 6.53 -0.63 -5.13
C PHE A 57 6.59 -2.12 -5.48
N MET A 58 6.96 -2.47 -6.72
CA MET A 58 7.15 -3.87 -7.14
C MET A 58 8.31 -4.55 -6.41
N SER A 59 9.43 -3.84 -6.20
CA SER A 59 10.56 -4.33 -5.39
C SER A 59 10.10 -4.60 -3.96
N LEU A 60 9.32 -3.70 -3.36
CA LEU A 60 8.73 -3.89 -2.05
C LEU A 60 7.87 -5.15 -1.99
N ILE A 61 6.95 -5.33 -2.94
CA ILE A 61 6.09 -6.53 -3.01
C ILE A 61 6.94 -7.80 -3.11
N SER A 62 7.96 -7.79 -3.96
CA SER A 62 8.85 -8.95 -4.19
C SER A 62 9.70 -9.30 -2.96
N ASP A 63 10.27 -8.29 -2.29
CA ASP A 63 11.28 -8.50 -1.26
C ASP A 63 10.69 -8.60 0.16
N THR A 64 9.54 -7.98 0.41
CA THR A 64 9.01 -7.78 1.78
C THR A 64 7.70 -8.49 2.08
N LEU A 65 6.93 -8.97 1.10
CA LEU A 65 5.68 -9.71 1.37
C LEU A 65 5.90 -11.22 1.55
N GLY A 66 7.06 -11.74 1.15
CA GLY A 66 7.41 -13.14 1.36
C GLY A 66 7.87 -13.40 2.80
N PHE A 67 7.03 -14.08 3.60
CA PHE A 67 7.45 -14.63 4.89
C PHE A 67 7.17 -16.12 4.98
N ARG A 68 8.23 -16.90 5.15
CA ARG A 68 8.14 -18.34 5.40
C ARG A 68 8.55 -18.64 6.83
N VAL A 69 7.60 -19.14 7.61
CA VAL A 69 7.87 -19.73 8.93
C VAL A 69 8.41 -21.14 8.74
N THR A 70 9.55 -21.43 9.36
CA THR A 70 10.12 -22.77 9.48
C THR A 70 10.23 -23.14 10.96
N ALA A 71 10.55 -24.40 11.26
CA ALA A 71 10.69 -24.89 12.64
C ALA A 71 11.74 -24.12 13.46
N ASP A 72 12.69 -23.44 12.81
CA ASP A 72 13.75 -22.69 13.48
C ASP A 72 13.51 -21.19 13.51
N LYS A 73 12.40 -20.70 12.94
CA LYS A 73 12.07 -19.28 12.98
C LYS A 73 11.69 -18.87 14.40
N SER A 74 12.34 -17.84 14.90
CA SER A 74 12.01 -17.22 16.17
C SER A 74 10.78 -16.32 16.04
N LYS A 75 10.11 -16.03 17.15
CA LYS A 75 9.04 -15.03 17.17
C LYS A 75 9.60 -13.65 16.85
N LYS A 76 10.84 -13.35 17.23
CA LYS A 76 11.57 -12.13 16.84
C LYS A 76 11.73 -11.99 15.32
N ASP A 77 11.98 -13.09 14.59
CA ASP A 77 12.04 -13.05 13.11
C ASP A 77 10.72 -12.55 12.49
N VAL A 78 9.58 -12.78 13.16
CA VAL A 78 8.27 -12.27 12.74
C VAL A 78 8.20 -10.75 12.91
N GLY A 79 8.66 -10.23 14.06
CA GLY A 79 8.77 -8.78 14.28
C GLY A 79 9.72 -8.11 13.29
N GLU A 80 10.88 -8.72 13.02
CA GLU A 80 11.84 -8.24 12.03
C GLU A 80 11.26 -8.22 10.59
N HIS A 81 10.38 -9.17 10.26
CA HIS A 81 9.68 -9.17 8.99
C HIS A 81 8.73 -7.97 8.88
N PHE A 82 7.91 -7.69 9.91
CA PHE A 82 7.04 -6.52 9.91
C PHE A 82 7.82 -5.20 9.88
N LYS A 83 9.00 -5.15 10.51
CA LYS A 83 9.91 -4.00 10.42
C LYS A 83 10.35 -3.73 8.99
N LYS A 84 10.81 -4.76 8.28
CA LYS A 84 11.19 -4.61 6.85
C LYS A 84 10.01 -4.18 6.00
N LEU A 85 8.80 -4.66 6.29
CA LEU A 85 7.59 -4.25 5.60
C LEU A 85 7.26 -2.77 5.85
N ALA A 86 7.38 -2.29 7.10
CA ALA A 86 7.19 -0.87 7.43
C ALA A 86 8.25 0.04 6.76
N GLU A 87 9.52 -0.40 6.75
CA GLU A 87 10.62 0.28 6.04
C GLU A 87 10.37 0.34 4.54
N GLY A 88 9.86 -0.74 3.94
CA GLY A 88 9.41 -0.75 2.56
C GLY A 88 8.34 0.32 2.32
N ILE A 89 7.27 0.33 3.12
CA ILE A 89 6.16 1.28 2.91
C ILE A 89 6.66 2.72 3.04
N ASP A 90 7.59 2.99 3.96
CA ASP A 90 8.25 4.28 4.08
C ASP A 90 8.99 4.68 2.78
N GLN A 91 9.71 3.74 2.17
CA GLN A 91 10.36 3.98 0.88
C GLN A 91 9.33 4.24 -0.23
N ALA A 92 8.23 3.48 -0.30
CA ALA A 92 7.18 3.71 -1.28
C ALA A 92 6.54 5.10 -1.14
N ILE A 93 6.35 5.59 0.10
CA ILE A 93 5.88 6.95 0.36
C ILE A 93 6.89 7.99 -0.15
N LYS A 94 8.19 7.79 0.10
CA LYS A 94 9.25 8.71 -0.37
C LYS A 94 9.28 8.81 -1.89
N GLU A 95 9.11 7.69 -2.60
CA GLU A 95 9.10 7.65 -4.06
C GLU A 95 7.80 8.21 -4.66
N LEU A 96 6.73 8.32 -3.87
CA LEU A 96 5.45 8.88 -4.29
C LEU A 96 5.43 10.42 -4.27
N LEU A 97 6.21 11.06 -3.38
CA LEU A 97 6.27 12.52 -3.23
C LEU A 97 6.70 13.26 -4.52
N PRO A 98 7.74 12.83 -5.26
CA PRO A 98 8.19 13.52 -6.48
C PRO A 98 7.13 13.59 -7.59
N ILE A 99 6.11 12.71 -7.58
CA ILE A 99 5.00 12.77 -8.54
C ILE A 99 4.14 14.01 -8.29
N ALA A 100 3.91 14.38 -7.02
CA ALA A 100 3.09 15.52 -6.66
C ALA A 100 3.80 16.88 -6.83
N ASP A 101 5.13 16.90 -6.75
CA ASP A 101 5.90 18.15 -6.87
C ASP A 101 6.13 18.57 -8.33
N LYS A 102 6.16 17.62 -9.27
CA LYS A 102 6.40 17.87 -10.71
C LYS A 102 5.19 18.42 -11.46
N THR A 103 4.02 18.47 -10.83
CA THR A 103 2.75 18.94 -11.43
C THR A 103 2.49 20.44 -11.23
N ILE A 104 3.34 21.15 -10.47
CA ILE A 104 3.14 22.59 -10.13
C ILE A 104 3.70 23.53 -11.22
N GLN A 105 4.47 23.06 -12.20
CA GLN A 105 5.21 23.92 -13.13
C GLN A 105 4.55 24.19 -14.50
N SER A 106 3.30 23.79 -14.74
CA SER A 106 2.62 24.09 -16.01
C SER A 106 1.54 25.16 -15.82
N ASP A 107 1.91 26.40 -16.15
CA ASP A 107 1.06 27.60 -16.11
C ASP A 107 -0.29 27.45 -16.85
N GLU A 108 -1.32 28.00 -16.21
CA GLU A 108 -2.53 28.64 -16.75
C GLU A 108 -3.14 28.05 -18.03
N GLN A 109 -3.95 26.99 -17.87
CA GLN A 109 -5.06 26.73 -18.79
C GLN A 109 -6.20 26.00 -18.05
N SER A 110 -7.40 26.57 -18.11
CA SER A 110 -8.57 26.32 -17.24
C SER A 110 -9.24 24.93 -17.31
N GLY A 111 -8.57 23.92 -17.89
CA GLY A 111 -8.92 22.50 -17.76
C GLY A 111 -7.74 21.59 -17.42
N LYS A 112 -6.51 22.13 -17.40
CA LYS A 112 -5.25 21.43 -17.09
C LYS A 112 -4.95 21.48 -15.58
N GLU A 113 -5.27 22.60 -14.92
CA GLU A 113 -5.26 22.70 -13.46
C GLU A 113 -6.15 21.66 -12.80
N GLU A 114 -7.32 21.35 -13.36
CA GLU A 114 -8.25 20.38 -12.76
C GLU A 114 -7.68 18.95 -12.75
N ASN A 115 -7.06 18.50 -13.84
CA ASN A 115 -6.48 17.15 -13.90
C ASN A 115 -5.19 17.02 -13.07
N LEU A 116 -4.36 18.06 -13.03
CA LEU A 116 -3.14 18.08 -12.22
C LEU A 116 -3.45 18.18 -10.72
N SER A 117 -4.44 19.00 -10.34
CA SER A 117 -4.93 19.06 -8.96
C SER A 117 -5.57 17.73 -8.54
N ARG A 118 -6.32 17.06 -9.43
CA ARG A 118 -6.84 15.70 -9.17
C ARG A 118 -5.73 14.67 -8.95
N LEU A 119 -4.65 14.69 -9.74
CA LEU A 119 -3.50 13.81 -9.54
C LEU A 119 -2.84 14.06 -8.18
N ASN A 120 -2.60 15.33 -7.83
CA ASN A 120 -2.01 15.68 -6.53
C ASN A 120 -2.89 15.24 -5.37
N VAL A 121 -4.21 15.44 -5.48
CA VAL A 121 -5.17 14.94 -4.48
C VAL A 121 -5.06 13.42 -4.33
N LYS A 122 -5.04 12.66 -5.44
CA LYS A 122 -4.91 11.20 -5.40
C LYS A 122 -3.57 10.73 -4.81
N VAL A 123 -2.48 11.42 -5.12
CA VAL A 123 -1.16 11.15 -4.54
C VAL A 123 -1.18 11.38 -3.03
N GLN A 124 -1.79 12.48 -2.55
CA GLN A 124 -1.91 12.74 -1.11
C GLN A 124 -2.84 11.72 -0.42
N GLU A 125 -3.96 11.33 -1.04
CA GLU A 125 -4.85 10.28 -0.53
C GLU A 125 -4.11 8.93 -0.37
N ALA A 126 -3.31 8.55 -1.37
CA ALA A 126 -2.49 7.34 -1.33
C ALA A 126 -1.44 7.42 -0.22
N LYS A 127 -0.75 8.55 -0.09
CA LYS A 127 0.22 8.80 0.99
C LYS A 127 -0.42 8.63 2.37
N VAL A 128 -1.55 9.30 2.63
CA VAL A 128 -2.26 9.20 3.91
C VAL A 128 -2.67 7.76 4.21
N THR A 129 -3.08 7.01 3.19
CA THR A 129 -3.43 5.59 3.33
C THR A 129 -2.22 4.74 3.72
N LEU A 130 -1.08 4.93 3.03
CA LEU A 130 0.17 4.23 3.31
C LEU A 130 0.74 4.58 4.70
N GLU A 131 0.64 5.84 5.13
CA GLU A 131 1.06 6.27 6.47
C GLU A 131 0.25 5.59 7.58
N LYS A 132 -1.07 5.49 7.42
CA LYS A 132 -1.94 4.75 8.35
C LYS A 132 -1.58 3.26 8.37
N LEU A 133 -1.39 2.66 7.20
CA LEU A 133 -1.03 1.25 7.08
C LEU A 133 0.31 0.97 7.77
N LYS A 134 1.31 1.81 7.51
CA LYS A 134 2.62 1.77 8.18
C LYS A 134 2.47 1.87 9.70
N GLY A 135 1.63 2.76 10.21
CA GLY A 135 1.41 2.89 11.67
C GLY A 135 0.98 1.58 12.35
N HIS A 136 0.06 0.83 11.74
CA HIS A 136 -0.34 -0.48 12.28
C HIS A 136 0.77 -1.54 12.12
N ILE A 137 1.43 -1.60 10.95
CA ILE A 137 2.54 -2.54 10.73
C ILE A 137 3.70 -2.26 11.68
N SER A 138 4.02 -0.99 11.94
CA SER A 138 5.08 -0.61 12.86
C SER A 138 4.79 -1.03 14.31
N SER A 139 3.52 -1.21 14.67
CA SER A 139 3.16 -1.77 15.97
C SER A 139 3.54 -3.25 16.10
N LEU A 140 3.75 -3.95 14.99
CA LEU A 140 4.13 -5.36 14.95
C LEU A 140 5.65 -5.57 14.98
N GLU A 141 6.47 -4.53 14.82
CA GLU A 141 7.94 -4.67 14.71
C GLU A 141 8.60 -5.25 15.96
N SER A 142 8.02 -4.96 17.12
CA SER A 142 8.55 -5.39 18.41
C SER A 142 7.89 -6.64 18.95
N ILE A 143 7.04 -7.32 18.17
CA ILE A 143 6.39 -8.54 18.64
C ILE A 143 7.39 -9.69 18.64
N GLY A 144 7.22 -10.57 19.62
CA GLY A 144 7.98 -11.81 19.71
C GLY A 144 9.28 -11.68 20.49
N ASP A 145 9.74 -12.83 20.94
CA ASP A 145 10.94 -13.05 21.73
C ASP A 145 11.92 -13.96 20.96
N THR A 146 13.01 -14.36 21.60
CA THR A 146 14.02 -15.27 21.01
C THR A 146 13.52 -16.71 20.87
N SER A 147 12.35 -17.04 21.42
CA SER A 147 11.79 -18.39 21.31
C SER A 147 11.33 -18.68 19.89
N LYS A 148 11.23 -19.98 19.57
CA LYS A 148 10.74 -20.45 18.28
C LYS A 148 9.24 -20.22 18.12
N VAL A 149 8.80 -19.97 16.88
CA VAL A 149 7.37 -20.04 16.52
C VAL A 149 6.93 -21.49 16.66
N GLY A 150 5.87 -21.73 17.45
CA GLY A 150 5.43 -23.08 17.79
C GLY A 150 6.32 -23.79 18.81
N GLU A 151 7.08 -23.03 19.63
CA GLU A 151 7.80 -23.59 20.76
C GLU A 151 6.87 -24.43 21.65
N VAL A 152 7.30 -25.66 21.92
CA VAL A 152 6.62 -26.57 22.84
C VAL A 152 7.46 -26.59 24.12
N GLY A 153 6.85 -26.15 25.22
CA GLY A 153 7.47 -26.28 26.54
C GLY A 153 7.69 -27.75 26.92
N GLY A 154 8.48 -28.01 27.96
CA GLY A 154 8.58 -29.35 28.54
C GLY A 154 7.24 -29.82 29.14
N SER A 155 7.23 -31.00 29.78
CA SER A 155 6.05 -31.60 30.44
C SER A 155 5.50 -30.82 31.65
N GLN A 156 5.91 -29.56 31.83
CA GLN A 156 5.43 -28.69 32.90
C GLN A 156 4.16 -27.95 32.48
N GLN A 157 3.46 -27.35 33.45
CA GLN A 157 2.29 -26.50 33.19
C GLN A 157 2.55 -25.50 32.06
N GLY A 158 1.63 -25.42 31.10
CA GLY A 158 1.66 -24.39 30.07
C GLY A 158 1.60 -22.97 30.66
N ALA A 159 2.29 -22.04 30.04
CA ALA A 159 2.28 -20.63 30.43
C ALA A 159 1.12 -19.87 29.75
N LYS A 160 0.60 -18.84 30.43
CA LYS A 160 -0.31 -17.89 29.79
C LYS A 160 0.45 -17.05 28.75
N PRO A 161 -0.21 -16.65 27.65
CA PRO A 161 0.37 -15.68 26.74
C PRO A 161 0.52 -14.31 27.42
N ALA A 162 1.38 -13.46 26.88
CA ALA A 162 1.46 -12.06 27.28
C ALA A 162 0.26 -11.29 26.71
N ASP A 163 -0.73 -10.99 27.56
CA ASP A 163 -2.01 -10.38 27.15
C ASP A 163 -1.81 -9.03 26.41
N GLU A 164 -0.87 -8.20 26.87
CA GLU A 164 -0.59 -6.91 26.24
C GLU A 164 -0.03 -7.06 24.82
N GLU A 165 0.91 -7.99 24.61
CA GLU A 165 1.48 -8.27 23.29
C GLU A 165 0.44 -8.88 22.35
N LEU A 166 -0.42 -9.77 22.87
CA LEU A 166 -1.52 -10.36 22.11
C LEU A 166 -2.52 -9.29 21.66
N LYS A 167 -2.89 -8.37 22.57
CA LYS A 167 -3.79 -7.26 22.26
C LYS A 167 -3.18 -6.28 21.26
N LYS A 168 -1.87 -6.03 21.34
CA LYS A 168 -1.13 -5.23 20.38
C LYS A 168 -1.20 -5.83 18.98
N ALA A 169 -0.92 -7.14 18.86
CA ALA A 169 -1.01 -7.85 17.59
C ALA A 169 -2.44 -7.83 17.02
N TYR A 170 -3.44 -8.09 17.85
CA TYR A 170 -4.85 -8.01 17.46
C TYR A 170 -5.23 -6.62 16.92
N ASN A 171 -4.93 -5.55 17.66
CA ASN A 171 -5.27 -4.18 17.26
C ASN A 171 -4.59 -3.76 15.96
N ALA A 172 -3.33 -4.17 15.76
CA ALA A 172 -2.60 -3.89 14.54
C ALA A 172 -3.23 -4.61 13.32
N LEU A 173 -3.48 -5.92 13.44
CA LEU A 173 -4.10 -6.70 12.36
C LEU A 173 -5.52 -6.21 12.03
N LYS A 174 -6.31 -5.87 13.05
CA LYS A 174 -7.64 -5.28 12.87
C LYS A 174 -7.57 -3.94 12.14
N GLY A 175 -6.66 -3.05 12.55
CA GLY A 175 -6.48 -1.75 11.89
C GLY A 175 -6.05 -1.87 10.43
N ILE A 176 -5.18 -2.84 10.10
CA ILE A 176 -4.81 -3.15 8.71
C ILE A 176 -6.05 -3.53 7.88
N VAL A 177 -6.90 -4.42 8.41
CA VAL A 177 -8.14 -4.84 7.73
C VAL A 177 -9.13 -3.69 7.60
N GLU A 178 -9.25 -2.82 8.61
CA GLU A 178 -10.13 -1.64 8.56
C GLU A 178 -9.69 -0.62 7.50
N ILE A 179 -8.38 -0.40 7.35
CA ILE A 179 -7.83 0.43 6.28
C ILE A 179 -8.12 -0.19 4.92
N ALA A 180 -7.88 -1.49 4.77
CA ALA A 180 -8.14 -2.21 3.51
C ALA A 180 -9.63 -2.12 3.12
N ARG A 181 -10.54 -2.34 4.08
CA ARG A 181 -11.99 -2.18 3.88
C ARG A 181 -12.35 -0.76 3.45
N ALA A 182 -11.75 0.27 4.06
CA ALA A 182 -11.99 1.66 3.67
C ALA A 182 -11.54 1.97 2.22
N GLN A 183 -10.59 1.19 1.69
CA GLN A 183 -10.15 1.22 0.29
C GLN A 183 -10.91 0.24 -0.61
N GLN A 184 -12.04 -0.31 -0.14
CA GLN A 184 -12.87 -1.26 -0.89
C GLN A 184 -12.16 -2.57 -1.25
N VAL A 185 -11.14 -2.96 -0.47
CA VAL A 185 -10.56 -4.31 -0.54
C VAL A 185 -11.54 -5.28 0.13
N ASP A 186 -11.79 -6.41 -0.51
CA ASP A 186 -12.67 -7.46 0.02
C ASP A 186 -12.22 -7.90 1.42
N GLU A 187 -13.21 -8.10 2.30
CA GLU A 187 -12.93 -8.58 3.64
C GLU A 187 -12.41 -10.02 3.64
N PRO A 188 -11.55 -10.39 4.62
CA PRO A 188 -11.13 -11.77 4.79
C PRO A 188 -12.33 -12.70 4.94
N LYS A 189 -12.40 -13.73 4.09
CA LYS A 189 -13.52 -14.67 4.07
C LYS A 189 -13.48 -15.55 5.32
N LYS A 190 -14.61 -15.60 6.03
CA LYS A 190 -14.81 -16.56 7.12
C LYS A 190 -14.90 -17.97 6.54
N ASN A 191 -14.49 -18.95 7.33
CA ASN A 191 -14.74 -20.35 7.03
C ASN A 191 -15.90 -20.84 7.91
N ASP A 192 -16.79 -21.65 7.35
CA ASP A 192 -17.99 -22.16 8.04
C ASP A 192 -17.68 -23.40 8.91
N LEU A 193 -16.42 -23.58 9.32
CA LEU A 193 -16.02 -24.70 10.15
C LEU A 193 -16.56 -24.53 11.57
N VAL A 194 -17.48 -25.41 11.94
CA VAL A 194 -17.99 -25.53 13.31
C VAL A 194 -16.90 -26.18 14.17
N ILE A 195 -16.23 -25.40 15.02
CA ILE A 195 -15.42 -25.98 16.10
C ILE A 195 -16.38 -26.54 17.13
N ILE A 196 -16.30 -27.86 17.34
CA ILE A 196 -17.11 -28.61 18.28
C ILE A 196 -16.76 -28.14 19.69
N ASP A 197 -17.63 -27.29 20.24
CA ASP A 197 -17.81 -27.04 21.67
C ASP A 197 -16.59 -26.46 22.42
N THR A 198 -16.56 -25.14 22.57
CA THR A 198 -15.52 -24.38 23.30
C THR A 198 -15.35 -24.84 24.76
N SER A 199 -16.37 -25.49 25.34
CA SER A 199 -16.30 -26.09 26.69
C SER A 199 -15.33 -27.28 26.78
N LYS A 200 -14.89 -27.83 25.64
CA LYS A 200 -13.95 -28.96 25.54
C LYS A 200 -12.50 -28.57 25.26
N ILE A 201 -12.18 -27.27 25.22
CA ILE A 201 -10.80 -26.80 25.22
C ILE A 201 -10.19 -27.11 26.59
N GLY A 202 -9.66 -28.33 26.75
CA GLY A 202 -9.09 -28.84 28.00
C GLY A 202 -9.72 -30.14 28.57
N GLY A 203 -10.62 -30.81 27.85
CA GLY A 203 -11.26 -32.07 28.29
C GLY A 203 -10.41 -33.34 28.12
N THR A 204 -10.91 -34.49 28.61
CA THR A 204 -10.22 -35.80 28.67
C THR A 204 -10.08 -36.54 27.33
N THR A 205 -10.68 -36.04 26.25
CA THR A 205 -10.59 -36.66 24.91
C THR A 205 -9.50 -35.96 24.06
N PRO A 206 -8.50 -36.69 23.52
CA PRO A 206 -7.39 -36.13 22.75
C PRO A 206 -7.74 -35.57 21.36
N GLU A 207 -9.00 -35.61 20.95
CA GLU A 207 -9.46 -35.29 19.59
C GLU A 207 -9.43 -33.79 19.21
N HIS A 208 -9.04 -32.90 20.13
CA HIS A 208 -9.10 -31.46 19.90
C HIS A 208 -7.72 -30.81 19.89
N GLY A 209 -7.30 -30.36 18.70
CA GLY A 209 -6.04 -29.63 18.49
C GLY A 209 -5.88 -28.36 19.34
N ALA A 210 -6.97 -27.79 19.88
CA ALA A 210 -6.92 -26.63 20.74
C ALA A 210 -6.24 -26.87 22.10
N ARG A 211 -6.07 -28.14 22.54
CA ARG A 211 -5.37 -28.47 23.80
C ARG A 211 -3.92 -28.01 23.83
N VAL A 212 -3.31 -27.69 22.69
CA VAL A 212 -1.96 -27.07 22.61
C VAL A 212 -1.89 -25.70 23.30
N LEU A 213 -3.04 -25.06 23.57
CA LEU A 213 -3.13 -23.76 24.25
C LEU A 213 -3.44 -23.88 25.75
N ALA A 214 -3.58 -25.10 26.28
CA ALA A 214 -3.98 -25.29 27.67
C ALA A 214 -2.84 -24.99 28.64
N THR A 215 -3.16 -24.40 29.80
CA THR A 215 -2.19 -24.10 30.89
C THR A 215 -2.08 -25.24 31.90
N VAL A 216 -2.41 -26.46 31.50
CA VAL A 216 -2.34 -27.67 32.34
C VAL A 216 -1.09 -28.47 32.00
N ALA A 217 -0.66 -29.35 32.91
CA ALA A 217 0.31 -30.38 32.57
C ALA A 217 -0.30 -31.36 31.57
N ASP A 218 0.53 -31.94 30.71
CA ASP A 218 0.17 -32.99 29.74
C ASP A 218 -1.06 -32.66 28.87
N ALA A 219 -0.85 -31.80 27.86
CA ALA A 219 -1.85 -31.45 26.85
C ALA A 219 -2.38 -32.66 26.03
N GLY A 220 -1.76 -33.83 26.17
CA GLY A 220 -2.12 -35.07 25.47
C GLY A 220 -1.33 -35.28 24.18
N GLN A 221 -0.97 -36.53 23.87
CA GLN A 221 -0.09 -36.88 22.74
C GLN A 221 -0.66 -36.45 21.37
N GLU A 222 -1.99 -36.34 21.24
CA GLU A 222 -2.65 -35.98 19.97
C GLU A 222 -2.87 -34.47 19.80
N ALA A 223 -2.58 -33.63 20.81
CA ALA A 223 -2.85 -32.20 20.74
C ALA A 223 -2.12 -31.53 19.55
N GLY A 224 -0.84 -31.85 19.37
CA GLY A 224 -0.04 -31.29 18.28
C GLY A 224 -0.53 -31.71 16.88
N SER A 225 -0.85 -32.99 16.68
CA SER A 225 -1.35 -33.49 15.39
C SER A 225 -2.76 -32.98 15.09
N GLY A 226 -3.61 -32.83 16.11
CA GLY A 226 -4.90 -32.17 16.01
C GLY A 226 -4.78 -30.68 15.61
N ALA A 227 -3.85 -29.94 16.20
CA ALA A 227 -3.63 -28.52 15.88
C ALA A 227 -3.19 -28.35 14.42
N ALA A 228 -2.27 -29.20 13.96
CA ALA A 228 -1.82 -29.22 12.58
C ALA A 228 -2.99 -29.49 11.61
N LYS A 229 -3.87 -30.45 11.91
CA LYS A 229 -5.07 -30.73 11.11
C LYS A 229 -5.98 -29.51 11.01
N ILE A 230 -6.26 -28.84 12.13
CA ILE A 230 -7.11 -27.63 12.16
C ILE A 230 -6.51 -26.54 11.26
N VAL A 231 -5.25 -26.19 11.45
CA VAL A 231 -4.60 -25.12 10.67
C VAL A 231 -4.52 -25.49 9.18
N SER A 232 -4.29 -26.76 8.85
CA SER A 232 -4.25 -27.23 7.45
C SER A 232 -5.61 -27.22 6.74
N ALA A 233 -6.71 -27.15 7.48
CA ALA A 233 -8.07 -27.16 6.94
C ALA A 233 -8.65 -25.75 6.70
N VAL A 234 -7.91 -24.69 7.05
CA VAL A 234 -8.36 -23.30 6.92
C VAL A 234 -7.43 -22.49 6.01
N SER A 235 -7.97 -21.51 5.30
CA SER A 235 -7.18 -20.54 4.55
C SER A 235 -6.59 -19.48 5.49
N GLY A 236 -5.52 -18.80 5.04
CA GLY A 236 -4.97 -17.65 5.76
C GLY A 236 -6.00 -16.52 5.93
N GLU A 237 -6.88 -16.33 4.95
CA GLU A 237 -8.00 -15.38 5.01
C GLU A 237 -8.96 -15.73 6.16
N ALA A 238 -9.29 -17.01 6.32
CA ALA A 238 -10.17 -17.46 7.40
C ALA A 238 -9.52 -17.29 8.79
N ILE A 239 -8.22 -17.54 8.90
CA ILE A 239 -7.46 -17.28 10.13
C ILE A 239 -7.50 -15.78 10.47
N LEU A 240 -7.21 -14.92 9.49
CA LEU A 240 -7.25 -13.47 9.68
C LEU A 240 -8.66 -12.98 10.05
N ALA A 241 -9.70 -13.49 9.38
CA ALA A 241 -11.10 -13.19 9.67
C ALA A 241 -11.47 -13.54 11.12
N ALA A 242 -11.03 -14.73 11.59
CA ALA A 242 -11.26 -15.16 12.97
C ALA A 242 -10.56 -14.23 13.97
N ILE A 243 -9.28 -13.89 13.73
CA ILE A 243 -8.51 -12.98 14.60
C ILE A 243 -9.20 -11.61 14.73
N VAL A 244 -9.58 -10.96 13.64
CA VAL A 244 -10.16 -9.62 13.70
C VAL A 244 -11.58 -9.59 14.28
N SER A 245 -12.22 -10.76 14.41
CA SER A 245 -13.54 -10.95 15.02
C SER A 245 -13.52 -11.49 16.45
N SER A 246 -12.33 -11.70 17.04
CA SER A 246 -12.18 -12.48 18.29
C SER A 246 -12.44 -11.71 19.59
N GLN A 247 -12.90 -10.45 19.55
CA GLN A 247 -13.27 -9.67 20.73
C GLN A 247 -14.76 -9.32 20.73
#